data_AF-A0A4R9KAN0-F1
#
_entry.id   AF-A0A4R9KAN0-F1
#
_cell.length_a   1.000
_cell.length_b   1.000
_cell.length_c   1.000
_cell.angle_alpha   90.00
_cell.angle_beta   90.00
_cell.angle_gamma   90.00
#
_symmetry.space_group_name_H-M   'P 1'
#
loop_
_entity.id
_entity.type
_entity.pdbx_description
1 polymer ?
#
loop_
_entity_poly.entity_id
_entity_poly.type
_entity_poly.pdbx_seq_one_letter_code
_entity_poly.pdbx_strand_id
1 'polypeptide(L)'
;MFRFVSLFKVIVLFSFFSLFIACNSKTPSDSKIISLTIQESEEKSPDVVLKKLGNLDEDPDLETFALVRNGTEEILAVFKKENGEWALKSKIGFNLLNIGPFIHDAKASSWKAGEDENSKESGYVVKRILMEELPGDSFNSLFLEVLSEEPPLGLFSVPYVIRKGEKILDGLASLKDHQFLAKSKRIDFSYNKEEKNLTIFPNNRTYAQNFNFNGWELVPDVPNVAAPGLLSVEAPANWTKGVASEVVIWFKNRGSYSGTTYISLSFPQGGKVEIDSGKEGLRYYSPGSSVYSFEKKYINSKFPLLEITKEGWARNHKYGVRFKYTPDADGIPNMLVRSSSKSYRDTVNLPTDFSSVKTEVDQQGFKSYPLALVSRGKAK
;
A
#
# COMPACT_ATOMS: atom_id res chain seq x y z
N MET A 1 66.70 17.96 27.41
CA MET A 1 65.61 17.42 28.25
C MET A 1 64.48 16.98 27.33
N PHE A 2 64.59 15.80 26.70
CA PHE A 2 63.57 15.30 25.76
C PHE A 2 62.60 14.39 26.53
N ARG A 3 61.32 14.81 26.60
CA ARG A 3 60.25 14.02 27.23
C ARG A 3 59.87 12.88 26.29
N PHE A 4 60.23 11.66 26.68
CA PHE A 4 59.66 10.44 26.11
C PHE A 4 58.15 10.43 26.37
N VAL A 5 57.36 10.80 25.37
CA VAL A 5 55.93 10.48 25.34
C VAL A 5 55.86 8.96 25.22
N SER A 6 55.42 8.30 26.29
CA SER A 6 55.30 6.85 26.38
C SER A 6 54.53 6.31 25.17
N LEU A 7 55.19 5.45 24.37
CA LEU A 7 54.60 4.74 23.22
C LEU A 7 53.27 4.06 23.58
N PHE A 8 53.14 3.64 24.85
CA PHE A 8 51.94 3.06 25.42
C PHE A 8 50.75 4.01 25.42
N LYS A 9 50.95 5.31 25.68
CA LYS A 9 49.89 6.32 25.62
C LYS A 9 49.41 6.54 24.18
N VAL A 10 50.31 6.47 23.19
CA VAL A 10 49.95 6.61 21.78
C VAL A 10 49.14 5.39 21.31
N ILE A 11 49.55 4.18 21.69
CA ILE A 11 48.84 2.94 21.34
C ILE A 11 47.46 2.89 21.98
N VAL A 12 47.31 3.28 23.25
CA VAL A 12 46.00 3.35 23.92
C VAL A 12 45.10 4.39 23.26
N LEU A 13 45.65 5.55 22.85
CA LEU A 13 44.89 6.58 22.13
C LEU A 13 44.43 6.08 20.75
N PHE A 14 45.29 5.33 20.04
CA PHE A 14 44.97 4.76 18.73
C PHE A 14 43.91 3.65 18.82
N SER A 15 43.97 2.82 19.87
CA SER A 15 42.95 1.80 20.16
C SER A 15 41.60 2.40 20.57
N PHE A 16 41.60 3.53 21.28
CA PHE A 16 40.35 4.28 21.54
C PHE A 16 39.80 4.92 20.26
N PHE A 17 40.66 5.46 19.38
CA PHE A 17 40.23 5.99 18.08
C PHE A 17 39.63 4.91 17.17
N SER A 18 40.20 3.70 17.13
CA SER A 18 39.64 2.59 16.35
C SER A 18 38.32 2.05 16.93
N LEU A 19 38.12 2.11 18.25
CA LEU A 19 36.83 1.82 18.89
C LEU A 19 35.74 2.86 18.53
N PHE A 20 36.10 4.13 18.30
CA PHE A 20 35.15 5.16 17.85
C PHE A 20 34.80 5.04 16.34
N ILE A 21 35.69 4.50 15.51
CA ILE A 21 35.44 4.28 14.07
C ILE A 21 34.50 3.08 13.82
N ALA A 22 34.40 2.15 14.78
CA ALA A 22 33.59 0.94 14.65
C ALA A 22 32.14 1.06 15.20
N CYS A 23 31.69 2.27 15.56
CA CYS A 23 30.26 2.52 15.81
C CYS A 23 29.55 2.70 14.47
N ASN A 24 29.34 1.58 13.76
CA ASN A 24 28.58 1.57 12.51
C ASN A 24 27.12 1.89 12.85
N SER A 25 26.75 3.18 12.79
CA SER A 25 25.40 3.64 13.13
C SER A 25 24.37 2.83 12.34
N LYS A 26 23.34 2.36 13.04
CA LYS A 26 22.23 1.61 12.44
C LYS A 26 21.34 2.50 11.57
N THR A 27 21.52 3.82 11.61
CA THR A 27 20.83 4.81 10.80
C THR A 27 21.83 5.80 10.17
N PRO A 28 21.53 6.39 9.00
CA PRO A 28 22.35 7.45 8.41
C PRO A 28 22.39 8.71 9.30
N SER A 29 23.45 9.52 9.15
CA SER A 29 23.51 10.84 9.80
C SER A 29 22.50 11.81 9.18
N ASP A 30 22.10 12.84 9.92
CA ASP A 30 21.09 13.80 9.45
C ASP A 30 21.56 14.55 8.20
N SER A 31 22.84 14.92 8.14
CA SER A 31 23.46 15.49 6.94
C SER A 31 23.36 14.56 5.73
N LYS A 32 23.59 13.24 5.93
CA LYS A 32 23.49 12.26 4.86
C LYS A 32 22.05 12.07 4.42
N ILE A 33 21.10 12.01 5.36
CA ILE A 33 19.65 11.95 5.09
C ILE A 33 19.24 13.13 4.21
N ILE A 34 19.58 14.35 4.60
CA ILE A 34 19.24 15.57 3.86
C ILE A 34 19.81 15.52 2.44
N SER A 35 21.13 15.27 2.31
CA SER A 35 21.81 15.24 1.00
C SER A 35 21.27 14.17 0.04
N LEU A 36 20.75 13.06 0.57
CA LEU A 36 20.17 11.99 -0.24
C LEU A 36 18.69 12.27 -0.58
N THR A 37 18.00 13.08 0.23
CA THR A 37 16.56 13.34 0.08
C THR A 37 16.29 14.55 -0.80
N ILE A 38 17.10 15.60 -0.68
CA ILE A 38 16.86 16.93 -1.25
C ILE A 38 18.08 17.29 -2.11
N GLN A 39 17.85 17.79 -3.32
CA GLN A 39 18.93 18.33 -4.14
C GLN A 39 19.38 19.68 -3.58
N GLU A 40 20.68 19.99 -3.63
CA GLU A 40 21.22 21.25 -3.07
C GLU A 40 20.51 22.51 -3.62
N SER A 41 20.03 22.48 -4.87
CA SER A 41 19.28 23.59 -5.48
C SER A 41 17.88 23.80 -4.90
N GLU A 42 17.33 22.82 -4.20
CA GLU A 42 15.98 22.83 -3.62
C GLU A 42 16.02 23.03 -2.10
N GLU A 43 17.22 23.22 -1.53
CA GLU A 43 17.43 23.30 -0.09
C GLU A 43 16.85 24.60 0.50
N LYS A 44 15.92 24.45 1.44
CA LYS A 44 15.20 25.53 2.14
C LYS A 44 15.29 25.30 3.66
N SER A 45 16.51 25.30 4.19
CA SER A 45 16.80 25.05 5.60
C SER A 45 16.23 23.71 6.11
N PRO A 46 16.72 22.58 5.59
CA PRO A 46 16.19 21.27 5.90
C PRO A 46 16.53 20.82 7.32
N ASP A 47 15.62 20.07 7.93
CA ASP A 47 15.76 19.49 9.26
C ASP A 47 15.20 18.07 9.31
N VAL A 48 15.85 17.18 10.05
CA VAL A 48 15.39 15.80 10.24
C VAL A 48 14.53 15.72 11.49
N VAL A 49 13.21 15.75 11.30
CA VAL A 49 12.21 15.77 12.38
C VAL A 49 12.09 14.41 13.06
N LEU A 50 12.26 13.32 12.30
CA LEU A 50 12.16 11.96 12.80
C LEU A 50 13.11 11.06 12.02
N LYS A 51 13.71 10.06 12.69
CA LYS A 51 14.36 8.93 12.05
C LYS A 51 14.14 7.66 12.86
N LYS A 52 13.79 6.55 12.19
CA LYS A 52 13.50 5.28 12.86
C LYS A 52 13.84 4.09 11.98
N LEU A 53 14.32 3.03 12.64
CA LEU A 53 14.69 1.76 12.02
C LEU A 53 13.49 0.80 12.01
N GLY A 54 13.33 0.04 10.93
CA GLY A 54 12.30 -0.98 10.79
C GLY A 54 12.62 -1.94 9.66
N ASN A 55 11.90 -3.06 9.60
CA ASN A 55 11.89 -3.89 8.40
C ASN A 55 10.71 -3.42 7.54
N LEU A 56 10.90 -2.71 6.43
CA LEU A 56 9.80 -2.15 5.62
C LEU A 56 9.60 -2.85 4.27
N ASP A 57 10.43 -3.85 3.96
CA ASP A 57 10.35 -4.68 2.76
C ASP A 57 10.49 -6.18 3.09
N GLU A 58 10.48 -7.05 2.07
CA GLU A 58 10.58 -8.50 2.28
C GLU A 58 12.00 -8.99 2.62
N ASP A 59 12.99 -8.09 2.53
CA ASP A 59 14.37 -8.41 2.83
C ASP A 59 14.54 -8.51 4.36
N PRO A 60 15.34 -9.46 4.88
CA PRO A 60 15.73 -9.44 6.28
C PRO A 60 16.48 -8.17 6.72
N ASP A 61 17.03 -7.39 5.79
CA ASP A 61 17.82 -6.20 6.11
C ASP A 61 16.98 -5.02 6.62
N LEU A 62 17.42 -4.40 7.72
CA LEU A 62 16.73 -3.25 8.30
C LEU A 62 16.87 -2.01 7.43
N GLU A 63 15.74 -1.33 7.24
CA GLU A 63 15.62 -0.05 6.57
C GLU A 63 15.44 1.08 7.61
N THR A 64 15.90 2.28 7.26
CA THR A 64 15.64 3.48 8.05
C THR A 64 14.64 4.35 7.32
N PHE A 65 13.60 4.81 7.98
CA PHE A 65 12.79 5.90 7.46
C PHE A 65 13.09 7.19 8.22
N ALA A 66 13.00 8.33 7.53
CA ALA A 66 13.16 9.64 8.10
C ALA A 66 12.06 10.60 7.61
N LEU A 67 11.62 11.48 8.48
CA LEU A 67 10.78 12.63 8.12
C LEU A 67 11.68 13.86 8.07
N VAL A 68 11.86 14.41 6.88
CA VAL A 68 12.69 15.59 6.63
C VAL A 68 11.78 16.77 6.34
N ARG A 69 11.93 17.86 7.08
CA ARG A 69 11.24 19.12 6.81
C ARG A 69 12.15 20.00 5.96
N ASN A 70 11.64 20.61 4.89
CA ASN A 70 12.39 21.50 4.02
C ASN A 70 11.51 22.70 3.62
N GLY A 71 11.69 23.84 4.28
CA GLY A 71 10.82 25.00 4.12
C GLY A 71 9.35 24.67 4.42
N THR A 72 8.51 24.68 3.38
CA THR A 72 7.08 24.38 3.43
C THR A 72 6.77 22.95 2.93
N GLU A 73 7.68 22.00 3.10
CA GLU A 73 7.47 20.60 2.74
C GLU A 73 7.95 19.67 3.86
N GLU A 74 7.23 18.57 4.08
CA GLU A 74 7.65 17.40 4.85
C GLU A 74 7.83 16.22 3.90
N ILE A 75 8.98 15.56 3.95
CA ILE A 75 9.34 14.47 3.07
C ILE A 75 9.56 13.23 3.91
N LEU A 76 8.71 12.22 3.73
CA LEU A 76 8.94 10.89 4.31
C LEU A 76 9.85 10.11 3.37
N ALA A 77 11.11 9.92 3.76
CA ALA A 77 12.13 9.20 3.01
C ALA A 77 12.43 7.84 3.64
N VAL A 78 12.68 6.82 2.80
CA VAL A 78 13.10 5.47 3.21
C VAL A 78 14.47 5.17 2.64
N PHE A 79 15.37 4.67 3.48
CA PHE A 79 16.76 4.37 3.17
C PHE A 79 17.09 2.91 3.50
N LYS A 80 17.94 2.31 2.67
CA LYS A 80 18.48 0.97 2.89
C LYS A 80 19.99 0.99 2.66
N LYS A 81 20.72 0.11 3.35
CA LYS A 81 22.15 -0.08 3.06
C LYS A 81 22.30 -0.95 1.81
N GLU A 82 23.01 -0.45 0.81
CA GLU A 82 23.41 -1.17 -0.39
C GLU A 82 24.93 -1.15 -0.47
N ASN A 83 25.57 -2.32 -0.52
CA ASN A 83 27.04 -2.44 -0.57
C ASN A 83 27.77 -1.67 0.55
N GLY A 84 27.14 -1.53 1.71
CA GLY A 84 27.69 -0.82 2.87
C GLY A 84 27.39 0.69 2.92
N GLU A 85 26.79 1.27 1.87
CA GLU A 85 26.40 2.68 1.81
C GLU A 85 24.88 2.87 1.92
N TRP A 86 24.45 3.98 2.50
CA TRP A 86 23.02 4.30 2.57
C TRP A 86 22.53 4.87 1.23
N ALA A 87 21.50 4.25 0.68
CA ALA A 87 20.81 4.68 -0.53
C ALA A 87 19.35 5.04 -0.23
N LEU A 88 18.84 6.09 -0.87
CA LEU A 88 17.41 6.43 -0.84
C LEU A 88 16.62 5.43 -1.70
N LYS A 89 15.61 4.80 -1.13
CA LYS A 89 14.73 3.84 -1.79
C LYS A 89 13.46 4.46 -2.31
N SER A 90 12.83 5.28 -1.49
CA SER A 90 11.61 6.01 -1.86
C SER A 90 11.50 7.27 -1.02
N LYS A 91 10.78 8.26 -1.54
CA LYS A 91 10.35 9.42 -0.77
C LYS A 91 8.94 9.85 -1.17
N ILE A 92 8.19 10.36 -0.21
CA ILE A 92 6.86 10.94 -0.42
C ILE A 92 6.87 12.33 0.19
N GLY A 93 6.60 13.35 -0.64
CA GLY A 93 6.48 14.74 -0.23
C GLY A 93 5.07 15.07 0.26
N PHE A 94 5.00 15.94 1.26
CA PHE A 94 3.81 16.50 1.88
C PHE A 94 4.01 18.01 1.96
N ASN A 95 3.30 18.80 1.18
CA ASN A 95 3.43 20.26 1.24
C ASN A 95 2.87 20.78 2.57
N LEU A 96 3.70 21.31 3.46
CA LEU A 96 3.28 21.97 4.69
C LEU A 96 2.47 23.23 4.36
N LEU A 97 1.16 23.06 4.20
CA LEU A 97 0.16 24.12 4.18
C LEU A 97 0.54 25.30 3.27
N ASN A 98 0.14 25.24 2.00
CA ASN A 98 0.05 26.45 1.19
C ASN A 98 -1.17 27.25 1.66
N ILE A 99 -1.00 27.92 2.80
CA ILE A 99 -1.86 29.01 3.22
C ILE A 99 -1.67 30.09 2.16
N GLY A 100 -2.55 30.12 1.16
CA GLY A 100 -2.72 31.32 0.35
C GLY A 100 -2.91 32.52 1.28
N PRO A 101 -2.48 33.73 0.88
CA PRO A 101 -2.39 34.88 1.79
C PRO A 101 -3.69 35.08 2.57
N PHE A 102 -3.67 34.97 3.91
CA PHE A 102 -4.87 35.20 4.70
C PHE A 102 -5.26 36.68 4.68
N ILE A 103 -6.53 36.95 4.40
CA ILE A 103 -7.14 38.26 4.51
C ILE A 103 -8.01 38.27 5.77
N HIS A 104 -7.80 39.24 6.66
CA HIS A 104 -8.66 39.43 7.82
C HIS A 104 -10.00 40.02 7.37
N ASP A 105 -11.09 39.25 7.46
CA ASP A 105 -12.44 39.75 7.22
C ASP A 105 -12.94 40.49 8.46
N ALA A 106 -12.90 41.82 8.38
CA ALA A 106 -13.37 42.70 9.45
C ALA A 106 -14.87 42.56 9.76
N LYS A 107 -15.70 42.06 8.84
CA LYS A 107 -17.14 41.84 9.08
C LYS A 107 -17.41 40.56 9.85
N ALA A 108 -16.59 39.53 9.63
CA ALA A 108 -16.70 38.23 10.28
C ALA A 108 -15.73 38.07 11.46
N SER A 109 -14.90 39.08 11.77
CA SER A 109 -13.83 39.05 12.76
C SER A 109 -13.01 37.75 12.72
N SER A 110 -12.69 37.30 11.52
CA SER A 110 -12.03 36.02 11.27
C SER A 110 -11.09 36.12 10.07
N TRP A 111 -10.04 35.31 10.10
CA TRP A 111 -9.10 35.16 9.00
C TRP A 111 -9.70 34.28 7.91
N LYS A 112 -9.64 34.72 6.65
CA LYS A 112 -10.10 33.97 5.47
C LYS A 112 -8.94 33.76 4.51
N ALA A 113 -8.85 32.57 3.90
CA ALA A 113 -7.83 32.28 2.89
C ALA A 113 -7.98 33.21 1.68
N GLY A 114 -6.87 33.69 1.12
CA GLY A 114 -6.84 34.57 -0.04
C GLY A 114 -7.21 33.84 -1.33
N GLU A 115 -7.89 34.55 -2.23
CA GLU A 115 -8.29 34.06 -3.55
C GLU A 115 -7.13 34.23 -4.53
N ASP A 116 -6.11 33.36 -4.46
CA ASP A 116 -5.21 33.18 -5.60
C ASP A 116 -5.65 31.93 -6.37
N GLU A 117 -6.21 32.12 -7.56
CA GLU A 117 -6.86 31.07 -8.35
C GLU A 117 -5.88 30.05 -8.94
N ASN A 118 -4.57 30.34 -8.93
CA ASN A 118 -3.57 29.58 -9.69
C ASN A 118 -2.69 28.62 -8.86
N SER A 119 -2.87 28.49 -7.54
CA SER A 119 -2.02 27.57 -6.73
C SER A 119 -2.74 26.89 -5.57
N LYS A 120 -3.97 26.39 -5.80
CA LYS A 120 -4.69 25.56 -4.82
C LYS A 120 -4.12 24.13 -4.80
N GLU A 121 -2.90 23.97 -4.30
CA GLU A 121 -2.42 22.66 -3.86
C GLU A 121 -2.72 22.50 -2.37
N SER A 122 -3.42 21.41 -2.03
CA SER A 122 -3.83 21.09 -0.67
C SER A 122 -2.60 20.93 0.24
N GLY A 123 -2.69 21.48 1.45
CA GLY A 123 -1.64 21.41 2.45
C GLY A 123 -1.70 20.14 3.28
N TYR A 124 -0.56 19.49 3.54
CA TYR A 124 -0.39 18.27 4.31
C TYR A 124 0.66 18.43 5.43
N VAL A 125 0.36 17.96 6.64
CA VAL A 125 1.35 17.82 7.73
C VAL A 125 1.26 16.43 8.34
N VAL A 126 2.38 15.71 8.48
CA VAL A 126 2.38 14.39 9.13
C VAL A 126 2.32 14.58 10.65
N LYS A 127 1.19 14.18 11.26
CA LYS A 127 0.97 14.28 12.71
C LYS A 127 1.47 13.10 13.50
N ARG A 128 1.33 11.89 12.94
CA ARG A 128 1.63 10.64 13.65
C ARG A 128 2.11 9.60 12.67
N ILE A 129 3.11 8.82 13.09
CA ILE A 129 3.59 7.64 12.36
C ILE A 129 3.54 6.44 13.29
N LEU A 130 2.92 5.36 12.84
CA LEU A 130 2.87 4.05 13.48
C LEU A 130 3.46 3.02 12.51
N MET A 131 4.18 2.04 13.03
CA MET A 131 4.86 1.02 12.22
C MET A 131 4.43 -0.36 12.71
N GLU A 132 3.74 -1.11 11.87
CA GLU A 132 3.07 -2.36 12.24
C GLU A 132 3.00 -3.33 11.05
N GLU A 133 3.04 -4.64 11.31
CA GLU A 133 2.95 -5.67 10.28
C GLU A 133 1.50 -5.87 9.81
N LEU A 134 1.29 -5.95 8.50
CA LEU A 134 -0.01 -6.32 7.94
C LEU A 134 -0.24 -7.84 7.97
N PRO A 135 -1.49 -8.32 7.76
CA PRO A 135 -1.76 -9.75 7.74
C PRO A 135 -1.04 -10.48 6.60
N GLY A 136 -0.27 -11.51 6.93
CA GLY A 136 0.45 -12.34 5.95
C GLY A 136 1.87 -11.87 5.65
N ASP A 137 2.23 -10.67 6.09
CA ASP A 137 3.57 -10.10 5.94
C ASP A 137 4.51 -10.54 7.09
N SER A 138 5.81 -10.46 6.82
CA SER A 138 6.90 -10.60 7.81
C SER A 138 7.68 -9.29 8.01
N PHE A 139 7.09 -8.19 7.55
CA PHE A 139 7.67 -6.86 7.55
C PHE A 139 6.59 -5.82 7.84
N ASN A 140 7.02 -4.60 8.13
CA ASN A 140 6.19 -3.54 8.64
C ASN A 140 5.67 -2.64 7.52
N SER A 141 4.47 -2.12 7.71
CA SER A 141 3.91 -1.00 6.97
C SER A 141 3.87 0.24 7.84
N LEU A 142 3.92 1.42 7.22
CA LEU A 142 3.85 2.71 7.89
C LEU A 142 2.42 3.24 7.81
N PHE A 143 1.79 3.40 8.97
CA PHE A 143 0.50 4.04 9.14
C PHE A 143 0.72 5.49 9.55
N LEU A 144 0.20 6.42 8.76
CA LEU A 144 0.38 7.85 8.92
C LEU A 144 -0.95 8.53 9.22
N GLU A 145 -0.93 9.45 10.18
CA GLU A 145 -1.94 10.50 10.30
C GLU A 145 -1.43 11.75 9.59
N VAL A 146 -2.12 12.15 8.54
CA VAL A 146 -1.78 13.35 7.77
C VAL A 146 -2.89 14.39 7.95
N LEU A 147 -2.54 15.58 8.45
CA LEU A 147 -3.45 16.72 8.47
C LEU A 147 -3.52 17.33 7.07
N SER A 148 -4.68 17.28 6.44
CA SER A 148 -4.96 17.86 5.12
C SER A 148 -5.79 19.14 5.26
N GLU A 149 -5.49 20.17 4.47
CA GLU A 149 -6.38 21.31 4.24
C GLU A 149 -6.97 21.22 2.83
N GLU A 150 -8.28 21.00 2.73
CA GLU A 150 -8.99 20.92 1.44
C GLU A 150 -10.17 21.90 1.45
N PRO A 151 -10.20 22.95 0.62
CA PRO A 151 -11.39 23.78 0.45
C PRO A 151 -12.54 22.99 -0.22
N PRO A 152 -13.81 23.05 0.25
CA PRO A 152 -14.36 23.82 1.36
C PRO A 152 -14.38 23.07 2.72
N LEU A 153 -13.84 21.85 2.77
CA LEU A 153 -13.85 20.97 3.95
C LEU A 153 -13.04 21.52 5.13
N GLY A 154 -12.02 22.34 4.86
CA GLY A 154 -11.11 22.92 5.86
C GLY A 154 -10.00 21.94 6.26
N LEU A 155 -9.47 22.10 7.47
CA LEU A 155 -8.41 21.25 8.04
C LEU A 155 -8.96 19.97 8.67
N PHE A 156 -8.55 18.79 8.20
CA PHE A 156 -8.91 17.50 8.77
C PHE A 156 -7.76 16.49 8.67
N SER A 157 -7.63 15.58 9.65
CA SER A 157 -6.69 14.47 9.55
C SER A 157 -7.22 13.39 8.59
N VAL A 158 -6.34 12.66 7.90
CA VAL A 158 -6.67 11.47 7.07
C VAL A 158 -5.64 10.37 7.31
N PRO A 159 -6.03 9.08 7.26
CA PRO A 159 -5.11 7.96 7.39
C PRO A 159 -4.45 7.65 6.05
N TYR A 160 -3.12 7.65 6.01
CA TYR A 160 -2.34 7.11 4.89
C TYR A 160 -1.64 5.83 5.33
N VAL A 161 -1.51 4.85 4.45
CA VAL A 161 -0.74 3.65 4.75
C VAL A 161 0.23 3.37 3.61
N ILE A 162 1.49 3.17 3.94
CA ILE A 162 2.58 2.90 3.00
C ILE A 162 3.13 1.50 3.25
N ARG A 163 3.29 0.73 2.19
CA ARG A 163 3.86 -0.61 2.19
C ARG A 163 4.81 -0.75 1.01
N LYS A 164 6.06 -1.19 1.27
CA LYS A 164 7.12 -1.30 0.25
C LYS A 164 7.31 -0.01 -0.59
N GLY A 165 7.21 1.15 0.06
CA GLY A 165 7.33 2.45 -0.60
C GLY A 165 6.10 2.91 -1.41
N GLU A 166 5.05 2.08 -1.51
CA GLU A 166 3.81 2.43 -2.22
C GLU A 166 2.68 2.76 -1.25
N LYS A 167 1.85 3.73 -1.59
CA LYS A 167 0.66 4.08 -0.81
C LYS A 167 -0.43 3.02 -1.06
N ILE A 168 -0.78 2.27 -0.02
CA ILE A 168 -1.82 1.23 -0.05
C ILE A 168 -3.14 1.67 0.60
N LEU A 169 -3.18 2.88 1.15
CA LEU A 169 -4.39 3.60 1.52
C LEU A 169 -4.14 5.09 1.34
N ASP A 170 -4.95 5.73 0.51
CA ASP A 170 -5.11 7.17 0.47
C ASP A 170 -6.44 7.56 1.14
N GLY A 171 -6.35 7.92 2.42
CA GLY A 171 -7.51 8.36 3.19
C GLY A 171 -8.17 9.61 2.63
N LEU A 172 -7.44 10.50 1.93
CA LEU A 172 -8.04 11.68 1.32
C LEU A 172 -8.89 11.26 0.11
N ALA A 173 -8.30 10.50 -0.82
CA ALA A 173 -9.02 10.04 -2.00
C ALA A 173 -10.25 9.20 -1.63
N SER A 174 -10.14 8.38 -0.57
CA SER A 174 -11.20 7.49 -0.10
C SER A 174 -12.32 8.20 0.67
N LEU A 175 -12.05 9.35 1.31
CA LEU A 175 -12.97 9.96 2.29
C LEU A 175 -13.42 11.37 1.92
N LYS A 176 -12.77 12.05 0.97
CA LYS A 176 -13.08 13.46 0.63
C LYS A 176 -14.56 13.70 0.34
N ASP A 177 -15.21 12.76 -0.33
CA ASP A 177 -16.62 12.86 -0.74
C ASP A 177 -17.57 12.20 0.29
N HIS A 178 -17.04 11.75 1.42
CA HIS A 178 -17.81 11.02 2.41
C HIS A 178 -18.69 11.95 3.24
N GLN A 179 -20.00 11.66 3.32
CA GLN A 179 -20.99 12.54 3.96
C GLN A 179 -20.70 12.85 5.43
N PHE A 180 -20.06 11.93 6.15
CA PHE A 180 -19.69 12.15 7.55
C PHE A 180 -18.46 13.05 7.71
N LEU A 181 -17.60 13.17 6.69
CA LEU A 181 -16.45 14.08 6.71
C LEU A 181 -16.91 15.54 6.73
N ALA A 182 -17.84 15.90 5.84
CA ALA A 182 -18.41 17.24 5.78
C ALA A 182 -19.07 17.68 7.09
N LYS A 183 -19.60 16.71 7.87
CA LYS A 183 -20.25 16.95 9.16
C LYS A 183 -19.26 17.02 10.33
N SER A 184 -18.24 16.15 10.34
CA SER A 184 -17.34 16.05 11.50
C SER A 184 -16.21 17.06 11.47
N LYS A 185 -15.80 17.58 10.29
CA LYS A 185 -14.62 18.44 10.05
C LYS A 185 -13.28 17.86 10.57
N ARG A 186 -13.29 16.70 11.20
CA ARG A 186 -12.14 15.97 11.72
C ARG A 186 -12.40 14.50 11.51
N ILE A 187 -11.45 13.80 10.90
CA ILE A 187 -11.43 12.34 10.89
C ILE A 187 -10.66 11.89 12.12
N ASP A 188 -11.34 11.14 12.98
CA ASP A 188 -10.70 10.33 13.99
C ASP A 188 -10.55 8.92 13.44
N PHE A 189 -9.40 8.29 13.66
CA PHE A 189 -9.21 6.90 13.25
C PHE A 189 -8.33 6.16 14.25
N SER A 190 -8.61 4.88 14.40
CA SER A 190 -7.89 3.98 15.29
C SER A 190 -7.31 2.80 14.50
N TYR A 191 -6.06 2.46 14.80
CA TYR A 191 -5.46 1.23 14.32
C TYR A 191 -5.68 0.12 15.34
N ASN A 192 -6.30 -0.99 14.91
CA ASN A 192 -6.41 -2.19 15.72
C ASN A 192 -5.21 -3.09 15.40
N LYS A 193 -4.30 -3.28 16.36
CA LYS A 193 -3.11 -4.11 16.18
C LYS A 193 -3.42 -5.61 16.03
N GLU A 194 -4.50 -6.06 16.67
CA GLU A 194 -4.88 -7.48 16.70
C GLU A 194 -5.57 -7.88 15.41
N GLU A 195 -6.57 -7.09 14.99
CA GLU A 195 -7.27 -7.31 13.71
C GLU A 195 -6.47 -6.81 12.50
N LYS A 196 -5.41 -6.01 12.74
CA LYS A 196 -4.57 -5.36 11.74
C LYS A 196 -5.41 -4.58 10.72
N ASN A 197 -6.38 -3.83 11.22
CA ASN A 197 -7.29 -3.00 10.43
C ASN A 197 -7.30 -1.56 10.94
N LEU A 198 -7.82 -0.68 10.09
CA LEU A 198 -7.97 0.73 10.40
C LEU A 198 -9.45 1.07 10.48
N THR A 199 -9.89 1.61 11.60
CA THR A 199 -11.28 2.06 11.81
C THR A 199 -11.33 3.56 11.75
N ILE A 200 -12.19 4.09 10.89
CA ILE A 200 -12.46 5.51 10.73
C ILE A 200 -13.74 5.84 11.48
N PHE A 201 -13.73 6.97 12.20
CA PHE A 201 -14.78 7.42 13.11
C PHE A 201 -15.13 6.38 14.20
N PRO A 202 -14.14 5.79 14.91
CA PRO A 202 -14.39 4.71 15.86
C PRO A 202 -15.34 5.10 17.01
N ASN A 203 -15.36 6.38 17.37
CA ASN A 203 -16.18 6.93 18.45
C ASN A 203 -17.58 7.39 18.01
N ASN A 204 -17.88 7.36 16.72
CA ASN A 204 -19.16 7.82 16.21
C ASN A 204 -20.20 6.69 16.27
N ARG A 205 -21.25 6.91 17.09
CA ARG A 205 -22.34 5.95 17.32
C ARG A 205 -23.15 5.61 16.07
N THR A 206 -23.10 6.44 15.05
CA THR A 206 -23.93 6.33 13.84
C THR A 206 -23.17 5.82 12.62
N TYR A 207 -21.84 5.95 12.60
CA TYR A 207 -21.03 5.56 11.46
C TYR A 207 -19.58 5.30 11.89
N ALA A 208 -19.10 4.08 11.63
CA ALA A 208 -17.70 3.71 11.70
C ALA A 208 -17.37 2.84 10.49
N GLN A 209 -16.21 3.08 9.87
CA GLN A 209 -15.78 2.37 8.67
C GLN A 209 -14.46 1.66 8.91
N ASN A 210 -14.47 0.34 8.80
CA ASN A 210 -13.26 -0.46 8.85
C ASN A 210 -12.63 -0.54 7.46
N PHE A 211 -11.30 -0.55 7.43
CA PHE A 211 -10.49 -0.82 6.25
C PHE A 211 -9.62 -2.04 6.53
N ASN A 212 -9.76 -3.06 5.70
CA ASN A 212 -9.09 -4.35 5.85
C ASN A 212 -8.07 -4.57 4.73
N PHE A 213 -6.90 -5.09 5.07
CA PHE A 213 -5.86 -5.33 4.07
C PHE A 213 -6.17 -6.59 3.26
N ASN A 214 -6.24 -6.46 1.94
CA ASN A 214 -6.55 -7.57 1.04
C ASN A 214 -5.31 -8.20 0.37
N GLY A 215 -4.10 -7.83 0.78
CA GLY A 215 -2.85 -8.30 0.16
C GLY A 215 -2.27 -7.34 -0.88
N TRP A 216 -3.06 -6.39 -1.38
CA TRP A 216 -2.61 -5.29 -2.22
C TRP A 216 -2.85 -3.94 -1.55
N GLU A 217 -4.08 -3.70 -1.10
CA GLU A 217 -4.48 -2.42 -0.49
C GLU A 217 -5.40 -2.59 0.72
N LEU A 218 -5.60 -1.50 1.46
CA LEU A 218 -6.63 -1.43 2.50
C LEU A 218 -7.97 -1.07 1.84
N VAL A 219 -8.90 -2.04 1.83
CA VAL A 219 -10.22 -1.86 1.23
C VAL A 219 -11.29 -1.63 2.30
N PRO A 220 -12.29 -0.78 2.05
CA PRO A 220 -13.38 -0.56 3.01
C PRO A 220 -14.18 -1.85 3.21
N ASP A 221 -14.52 -2.14 4.46
CA ASP A 221 -15.45 -3.20 4.85
C ASP A 221 -16.88 -2.78 4.51
N VAL A 222 -17.44 -3.37 3.47
CA VAL A 222 -18.81 -3.09 3.03
C VAL A 222 -19.71 -4.24 3.47
N PRO A 223 -20.88 -3.97 4.08
CA PRO A 223 -21.83 -5.02 4.45
C PRO A 223 -22.18 -5.91 3.25
N ASN A 224 -22.21 -7.22 3.50
CA ASN A 224 -22.49 -8.28 2.50
C ASN A 224 -21.45 -8.44 1.37
N VAL A 225 -20.30 -7.76 1.46
CA VAL A 225 -19.22 -7.80 0.48
C VAL A 225 -18.03 -8.53 1.07
N ALA A 226 -17.49 -9.50 0.33
CA ALA A 226 -16.25 -10.12 0.70
C ALA A 226 -15.10 -9.21 0.28
N ALA A 227 -14.03 -9.20 1.08
CA ALA A 227 -12.74 -8.65 0.69
C ALA A 227 -11.73 -9.79 0.64
N PRO A 228 -11.57 -10.48 -0.52
CA PRO A 228 -10.63 -11.58 -0.66
C PRO A 228 -9.20 -11.11 -0.41
N GLY A 229 -8.65 -11.46 0.74
CA GLY A 229 -7.28 -11.16 1.10
C GLY A 229 -6.34 -12.24 0.57
N LEU A 230 -5.36 -11.87 -0.25
CA LEU A 230 -4.31 -12.79 -0.68
C LEU A 230 -3.54 -13.30 0.54
N LEU A 231 -3.58 -14.61 0.77
CA LEU A 231 -2.89 -15.27 1.88
C LEU A 231 -1.56 -15.87 1.42
N SER A 232 -1.59 -16.66 0.36
CA SER A 232 -0.41 -17.25 -0.24
C SER A 232 -0.63 -17.60 -1.70
N VAL A 233 0.48 -17.70 -2.43
CA VAL A 233 0.57 -18.28 -3.77
C VAL A 233 1.58 -19.41 -3.68
N GLU A 234 1.20 -20.59 -4.14
CA GLU A 234 2.07 -21.74 -4.32
C GLU A 234 2.25 -21.91 -5.83
N ALA A 235 3.46 -21.69 -6.32
CA ALA A 235 3.81 -21.71 -7.74
C ALA A 235 5.27 -22.18 -7.92
N PRO A 236 5.64 -22.78 -9.07
CA PRO A 236 7.03 -23.20 -9.32
C PRO A 236 7.99 -22.01 -9.27
N ALA A 237 9.23 -22.27 -8.86
CA ALA A 237 10.29 -21.25 -8.82
C ALA A 237 10.73 -20.81 -10.23
N ASN A 238 10.66 -21.72 -11.20
CA ASN A 238 11.06 -21.49 -12.59
C ASN A 238 9.91 -21.84 -13.53
N TRP A 239 9.72 -20.99 -14.54
CA TRP A 239 8.68 -21.13 -15.56
C TRP A 239 9.31 -21.26 -16.94
N THR A 240 8.90 -22.31 -17.66
CA THR A 240 9.39 -22.62 -19.01
C THR A 240 8.20 -22.72 -19.95
N LYS A 241 8.34 -22.12 -21.13
CA LYS A 241 7.33 -22.16 -22.19
C LYS A 241 6.85 -23.59 -22.46
N GLY A 242 5.54 -23.78 -22.53
CA GLY A 242 4.93 -25.07 -22.87
C GLY A 242 4.94 -26.12 -21.76
N VAL A 243 5.50 -25.84 -20.59
CA VAL A 243 5.52 -26.77 -19.44
C VAL A 243 4.39 -26.44 -18.47
N ALA A 244 3.46 -27.38 -18.30
CA ALA A 244 2.35 -27.24 -17.36
C ALA A 244 2.84 -27.35 -15.90
N SER A 245 2.47 -26.39 -15.06
CA SER A 245 2.78 -26.39 -13.63
C SER A 245 1.53 -26.16 -12.79
N GLU A 246 1.45 -26.79 -11.62
CA GLU A 246 0.37 -26.57 -10.66
C GLU A 246 0.56 -25.25 -9.92
N VAL A 247 -0.54 -24.52 -9.75
CA VAL A 247 -0.63 -23.28 -8.98
C VAL A 247 -1.78 -23.39 -7.99
N VAL A 248 -1.53 -23.01 -6.74
CA VAL A 248 -2.56 -22.86 -5.72
C VAL A 248 -2.54 -21.45 -5.17
N ILE A 249 -3.68 -20.77 -5.20
CA ILE A 249 -3.85 -19.43 -4.64
C ILE A 249 -4.82 -19.52 -3.47
N TRP A 250 -4.37 -19.10 -2.29
CA TRP A 250 -5.20 -19.04 -1.11
C TRP A 250 -5.66 -17.62 -0.85
N PHE A 251 -6.97 -17.46 -0.76
CA PHE A 251 -7.62 -16.23 -0.30
C PHE A 251 -8.20 -16.45 1.09
N LYS A 252 -8.25 -15.40 1.89
CA LYS A 252 -8.97 -15.35 3.16
C LYS A 252 -9.91 -14.15 3.11
N ASN A 253 -11.20 -14.33 3.32
CA ASN A 253 -12.11 -13.18 3.35
C ASN A 253 -11.79 -12.31 4.57
N ARG A 254 -11.39 -11.05 4.34
CA ARG A 254 -11.08 -10.07 5.38
C ARG A 254 -12.22 -9.11 5.67
N GLY A 255 -13.18 -9.02 4.76
CA GLY A 255 -14.38 -8.19 4.89
C GLY A 255 -15.53 -8.94 5.55
N SER A 256 -16.72 -8.40 5.35
CA SER A 256 -17.98 -8.98 5.83
C SER A 256 -18.32 -10.33 5.19
N TYR A 257 -19.26 -11.06 5.79
CA TYR A 257 -19.85 -12.24 5.15
C TYR A 257 -20.44 -11.84 3.80
N SER A 258 -20.26 -12.66 2.77
CA SER A 258 -20.89 -12.43 1.46
C SER A 258 -21.68 -13.65 1.00
N GLY A 259 -22.89 -13.41 0.52
CA GLY A 259 -23.75 -14.46 -0.04
C GLY A 259 -23.18 -15.08 -1.31
N THR A 260 -22.66 -14.25 -2.22
CA THR A 260 -22.02 -14.71 -3.46
C THR A 260 -20.88 -13.76 -3.82
N THR A 261 -19.70 -14.33 -4.03
CA THR A 261 -18.51 -13.62 -4.49
C THR A 261 -17.95 -14.31 -5.72
N TYR A 262 -17.65 -13.52 -6.73
CA TYR A 262 -16.95 -13.94 -7.94
C TYR A 262 -15.50 -13.52 -7.85
N ILE A 263 -14.58 -14.39 -8.23
CA ILE A 263 -13.15 -14.07 -8.42
C ILE A 263 -12.85 -14.32 -9.89
N SER A 264 -12.28 -13.33 -10.57
CA SER A 264 -11.87 -13.41 -11.96
C SER A 264 -10.34 -13.40 -12.03
N LEU A 265 -9.80 -14.40 -12.72
CA LEU A 265 -8.39 -14.65 -12.92
C LEU A 265 -8.10 -14.61 -14.43
N SER A 266 -7.56 -13.49 -14.92
CA SER A 266 -7.27 -13.28 -16.35
C SER A 266 -5.78 -13.39 -16.63
N PHE A 267 -5.40 -14.06 -17.72
CA PHE A 267 -4.00 -14.37 -18.06
C PHE A 267 -3.54 -13.56 -19.29
N PRO A 268 -3.19 -12.27 -19.14
CA PRO A 268 -2.94 -11.37 -20.29
C PRO A 268 -1.75 -11.79 -21.16
N GLN A 269 -0.87 -12.66 -20.67
CA GLN A 269 0.27 -13.19 -21.41
C GLN A 269 -0.06 -14.43 -22.25
N GLY A 270 -1.32 -14.85 -22.31
CA GLY A 270 -1.74 -16.04 -23.04
C GLY A 270 -1.60 -17.33 -22.21
N GLY A 271 -1.25 -18.43 -22.87
CA GLY A 271 -1.06 -19.73 -22.27
C GLY A 271 -2.30 -20.61 -22.25
N LYS A 272 -2.21 -21.70 -21.50
CA LYS A 272 -3.30 -22.67 -21.28
C LYS A 272 -3.55 -22.84 -19.80
N VAL A 273 -4.82 -22.76 -19.40
CA VAL A 273 -5.27 -23.02 -18.04
C VAL A 273 -6.07 -24.33 -18.04
N GLU A 274 -5.74 -25.22 -17.12
CA GLU A 274 -6.48 -26.46 -16.88
C GLU A 274 -6.98 -26.47 -15.43
N ILE A 275 -8.24 -26.84 -15.25
CA ILE A 275 -8.87 -26.98 -13.94
C ILE A 275 -9.33 -28.41 -13.73
N ASP A 276 -9.38 -28.87 -12.48
CA ASP A 276 -9.99 -30.16 -12.15
C ASP A 276 -11.49 -30.11 -12.52
N SER A 277 -11.86 -30.82 -13.58
CA SER A 277 -13.25 -30.93 -14.03
C SER A 277 -14.13 -31.50 -12.90
N GLY A 278 -15.16 -30.76 -12.47
CA GLY A 278 -16.14 -31.20 -11.47
C GLY A 278 -16.15 -30.43 -10.14
N LYS A 279 -15.22 -29.49 -9.93
CA LYS A 279 -15.32 -28.56 -8.78
C LYS A 279 -16.39 -27.50 -9.03
N GLU A 280 -17.43 -27.49 -8.19
CA GLU A 280 -18.48 -26.49 -8.23
C GLU A 280 -17.92 -25.08 -8.15
N GLY A 281 -18.50 -24.17 -8.93
CA GLY A 281 -18.13 -22.76 -8.95
C GLY A 281 -16.91 -22.40 -9.78
N LEU A 282 -16.18 -23.33 -10.40
CA LEU A 282 -15.08 -23.00 -11.33
C LEU A 282 -15.55 -23.01 -12.79
N ARG A 283 -15.26 -21.94 -13.52
CA ARG A 283 -15.57 -21.82 -14.96
C ARG A 283 -14.37 -21.29 -15.73
N TYR A 284 -13.86 -22.12 -16.63
CA TYR A 284 -12.80 -21.75 -17.54
C TYR A 284 -13.38 -21.26 -18.87
N TYR A 285 -12.78 -20.19 -19.41
CA TYR A 285 -13.05 -19.66 -20.74
C TYR A 285 -11.75 -19.67 -21.53
N SER A 286 -11.72 -20.49 -22.58
CA SER A 286 -10.65 -20.44 -23.58
C SER A 286 -10.72 -19.13 -24.37
N PRO A 287 -9.62 -18.68 -25.00
CA PRO A 287 -9.68 -17.61 -25.99
C PRO A 287 -10.79 -17.85 -27.03
N GLY A 288 -11.50 -16.79 -27.41
CA GLY A 288 -12.67 -16.83 -28.30
C GLY A 288 -14.01 -17.10 -27.61
N SER A 289 -14.03 -17.41 -26.32
CA SER A 289 -15.28 -17.63 -25.56
C SER A 289 -16.03 -16.33 -25.33
N SER A 290 -17.37 -16.39 -25.28
CA SER A 290 -18.20 -15.23 -24.93
C SER A 290 -18.16 -14.94 -23.43
N VAL A 291 -17.69 -13.76 -23.05
CA VAL A 291 -17.56 -13.28 -21.66
C VAL A 291 -18.24 -11.93 -21.47
N TYR A 292 -18.77 -11.66 -20.27
CA TYR A 292 -19.47 -10.42 -19.98
C TYR A 292 -18.49 -9.30 -19.61
N SER A 293 -18.63 -8.14 -20.24
CA SER A 293 -17.75 -6.98 -20.06
C SER A 293 -18.31 -5.92 -19.11
N PHE A 294 -17.43 -5.01 -18.67
CA PHE A 294 -17.77 -3.82 -17.90
C PHE A 294 -18.82 -2.95 -18.60
N GLU A 295 -18.79 -2.89 -19.93
CA GLU A 295 -19.78 -2.18 -20.76
C GLU A 295 -21.15 -2.88 -20.82
N LYS A 296 -21.36 -3.94 -20.04
CA LYS A 296 -22.60 -4.71 -19.99
C LYS A 296 -22.92 -5.45 -21.29
N LYS A 297 -21.89 -5.78 -22.08
CA LYS A 297 -22.00 -6.51 -23.35
C LYS A 297 -21.18 -7.80 -23.31
N TYR A 298 -21.58 -8.79 -24.11
CA TYR A 298 -20.75 -9.96 -24.35
C TYR A 298 -19.66 -9.65 -25.38
N ILE A 299 -18.43 -10.02 -25.06
CA ILE A 299 -17.25 -9.89 -25.91
C ILE A 299 -16.54 -11.24 -26.02
N ASN A 300 -15.74 -11.42 -27.06
CA ASN A 300 -14.90 -12.62 -27.17
C ASN A 300 -13.66 -12.44 -26.30
N SER A 301 -13.37 -13.43 -25.46
CA SER A 301 -12.16 -13.48 -24.64
C SER A 301 -10.92 -13.49 -25.55
N LYS A 302 -9.94 -12.65 -25.23
CA LYS A 302 -8.66 -12.60 -25.96
C LYS A 302 -7.66 -13.58 -25.39
N PHE A 303 -7.74 -13.82 -24.09
CA PHE A 303 -6.81 -14.66 -23.34
C PHE A 303 -7.58 -15.61 -22.41
N PRO A 304 -6.92 -16.66 -21.87
CA PRO A 304 -7.53 -17.51 -20.86
C PRO A 304 -8.12 -16.70 -19.71
N LEU A 305 -9.32 -17.08 -19.27
CA LEU A 305 -10.00 -16.51 -18.11
C LEU A 305 -10.54 -17.65 -17.25
N LEU A 306 -10.29 -17.58 -15.95
CA LEU A 306 -10.88 -18.46 -14.95
C LEU A 306 -11.77 -17.64 -14.01
N GLU A 307 -13.07 -17.94 -14.00
CA GLU A 307 -14.02 -17.36 -13.06
C GLU A 307 -14.32 -18.38 -11.95
N ILE A 308 -14.30 -17.91 -10.71
CA ILE A 308 -14.63 -18.68 -9.52
C ILE A 308 -15.84 -18.05 -8.85
N THR A 309 -16.85 -18.86 -8.54
CA THR A 309 -18.02 -18.47 -7.73
C THR A 309 -17.89 -19.11 -6.35
N LYS A 310 -17.81 -18.27 -5.31
CA LYS A 310 -17.87 -18.69 -3.92
C LYS A 310 -19.18 -18.22 -3.30
N GLU A 311 -20.05 -19.17 -3.00
CA GLU A 311 -21.28 -18.92 -2.22
C GLU A 311 -20.98 -19.00 -0.72
N GLY A 312 -21.59 -18.13 0.08
CA GLY A 312 -21.45 -18.10 1.54
C GLY A 312 -20.01 -18.03 2.01
N TRP A 313 -19.37 -16.86 1.86
CA TRP A 313 -17.98 -16.65 2.30
C TRP A 313 -17.93 -15.90 3.63
N ALA A 314 -17.81 -16.64 4.73
CA ALA A 314 -17.67 -16.07 6.06
C ALA A 314 -16.38 -15.27 6.25
N ARG A 315 -16.43 -14.24 7.10
CA ARG A 315 -15.26 -13.47 7.53
C ARG A 315 -14.21 -14.42 8.10
N ASN A 316 -12.95 -14.17 7.78
CA ASN A 316 -11.78 -14.96 8.13
C ASN A 316 -11.72 -16.40 7.59
N HIS A 317 -12.67 -16.85 6.77
CA HIS A 317 -12.61 -18.18 6.17
C HIS A 317 -11.66 -18.20 4.96
N LYS A 318 -10.82 -19.25 4.90
CA LYS A 318 -9.88 -19.48 3.79
C LYS A 318 -10.60 -20.17 2.61
N TYR A 319 -10.16 -19.88 1.40
CA TYR A 319 -10.62 -20.52 0.18
C TYR A 319 -9.45 -20.63 -0.80
N GLY A 320 -9.21 -21.84 -1.31
CA GLY A 320 -8.08 -22.15 -2.20
C GLY A 320 -8.55 -22.41 -3.62
N VAL A 321 -7.88 -21.80 -4.59
CA VAL A 321 -8.10 -22.03 -6.02
C VAL A 321 -6.89 -22.79 -6.55
N ARG A 322 -7.09 -24.00 -7.08
CA ARG A 322 -6.05 -24.83 -7.70
C ARG A 322 -6.31 -24.95 -9.20
N PHE A 323 -5.28 -24.72 -10.00
CA PHE A 323 -5.30 -24.90 -11.44
C PHE A 323 -3.90 -25.26 -11.95
N LYS A 324 -3.80 -25.80 -13.15
CA LYS A 324 -2.53 -25.94 -13.88
C LYS A 324 -2.43 -24.84 -14.92
N TYR A 325 -1.25 -24.25 -15.04
CA TYR A 325 -0.96 -23.22 -16.03
C TYR A 325 0.22 -23.63 -16.90
N THR A 326 0.07 -23.47 -18.21
CA THR A 326 1.12 -23.69 -19.21
C THR A 326 1.42 -22.34 -19.88
N PRO A 327 2.59 -21.73 -19.67
CA PRO A 327 2.88 -20.41 -20.22
C PRO A 327 3.27 -20.47 -21.71
N ASP A 328 3.00 -19.38 -22.44
CA ASP A 328 3.38 -19.22 -23.86
C ASP A 328 4.78 -18.63 -24.06
N ALA A 329 5.43 -18.19 -22.98
CA ALA A 329 6.77 -17.62 -22.96
C ALA A 329 7.54 -18.08 -21.71
N ASP A 330 8.87 -18.00 -21.78
CA ASP A 330 9.73 -18.21 -20.62
C ASP A 330 9.64 -17.02 -19.65
N GLY A 331 9.91 -17.28 -18.37
CA GLY A 331 9.86 -16.27 -17.32
C GLY A 331 8.57 -16.31 -16.49
N ILE A 332 8.56 -15.55 -15.40
CA ILE A 332 7.49 -15.56 -14.40
C ILE A 332 6.20 -14.97 -14.99
N PRO A 333 5.10 -15.74 -15.07
CA PRO A 333 3.84 -15.25 -15.56
C PRO A 333 3.17 -14.30 -14.56
N ASN A 334 2.45 -13.33 -15.10
CA ASN A 334 1.56 -12.44 -14.36
C ASN A 334 0.11 -12.71 -14.73
N MET A 335 -0.75 -12.62 -13.71
CA MET A 335 -2.19 -12.76 -13.84
C MET A 335 -2.87 -11.53 -13.26
N LEU A 336 -4.06 -11.22 -13.76
CA LEU A 336 -4.91 -10.16 -13.24
C LEU A 336 -6.00 -10.75 -12.36
N VAL A 337 -6.11 -10.25 -11.13
CA VAL A 337 -7.05 -10.71 -10.11
C VAL A 337 -8.07 -9.62 -9.82
N ARG A 338 -9.34 -9.96 -9.93
CA ARG A 338 -10.47 -9.13 -9.51
C ARG A 338 -11.42 -9.95 -8.67
N SER A 339 -12.10 -9.32 -7.72
CA SER A 339 -13.29 -9.91 -7.13
C SER A 339 -14.50 -9.00 -7.26
N SER A 340 -15.68 -9.61 -7.30
CA SER A 340 -16.96 -8.93 -7.36
C SER A 340 -17.92 -9.60 -6.39
N SER A 341 -18.54 -8.83 -5.50
CA SER A 341 -19.60 -9.34 -4.63
C SER A 341 -20.88 -8.56 -4.87
N LYS A 342 -22.01 -9.25 -4.78
CA LYS A 342 -23.32 -8.60 -4.84
C LYS A 342 -23.65 -8.04 -3.46
N SER A 343 -23.83 -6.72 -3.38
CA SER A 343 -24.33 -6.04 -2.17
C SER A 343 -25.71 -5.47 -2.46
N TYR A 344 -26.75 -6.15 -1.97
CA TYR A 344 -28.15 -5.78 -2.21
C TYR A 344 -28.48 -5.57 -3.71
N ARG A 345 -28.52 -4.31 -4.16
CA ARG A 345 -28.82 -3.90 -5.54
C ARG A 345 -27.57 -3.61 -6.38
N ASP A 346 -26.42 -3.44 -5.73
CA ASP A 346 -25.17 -3.04 -6.37
C ASP A 346 -24.18 -4.20 -6.44
N THR A 347 -23.22 -4.08 -7.37
CA THR A 347 -22.08 -5.00 -7.46
C THR A 347 -20.84 -4.22 -7.04
N VAL A 348 -20.17 -4.68 -6.00
CA VAL A 348 -18.92 -4.06 -5.54
C VAL A 348 -17.76 -4.84 -6.15
N ASN A 349 -16.92 -4.14 -6.91
CA ASN A 349 -15.70 -4.67 -7.49
C ASN A 349 -14.50 -4.28 -6.63
N LEU A 350 -13.57 -5.21 -6.45
CA LEU A 350 -12.24 -4.97 -5.91
C LEU A 350 -11.21 -5.39 -6.96
N PRO A 351 -10.26 -4.51 -7.34
CA PRO A 351 -10.09 -3.12 -6.88
C PRO A 351 -11.27 -2.20 -7.23
N THR A 352 -11.44 -1.16 -6.39
CA THR A 352 -12.43 -0.11 -6.62
C THR A 352 -11.88 0.97 -7.54
N ASP A 353 -12.71 1.95 -7.90
CA ASP A 353 -12.24 3.11 -8.65
C ASP A 353 -11.28 4.02 -7.88
N PHE A 354 -11.31 3.95 -6.54
CA PHE A 354 -10.47 4.72 -5.62
C PHE A 354 -9.24 3.93 -5.14
N SER A 355 -8.88 2.85 -5.85
CA SER A 355 -7.72 2.03 -5.52
C SER A 355 -6.45 2.89 -5.44
N SER A 356 -5.70 2.76 -4.36
CA SER A 356 -4.47 3.54 -4.12
C SER A 356 -3.23 2.90 -4.75
N VAL A 357 -3.36 1.63 -5.15
CA VAL A 357 -2.27 0.83 -5.73
C VAL A 357 -2.35 0.80 -7.25
N LYS A 358 -1.23 0.42 -7.88
CA LYS A 358 -1.20 0.21 -9.33
C LYS A 358 -2.14 -0.94 -9.71
N THR A 359 -3.07 -0.65 -10.61
CA THR A 359 -4.01 -1.62 -11.19
C THR A 359 -3.81 -1.70 -12.70
N GLU A 360 -4.28 -2.79 -13.29
CA GLU A 360 -4.35 -2.98 -14.73
C GLU A 360 -5.80 -3.25 -15.14
N VAL A 361 -6.13 -3.02 -16.41
CA VAL A 361 -7.46 -3.30 -16.94
C VAL A 361 -7.48 -4.70 -17.55
N ASP A 362 -8.36 -5.56 -17.05
CA ASP A 362 -8.54 -6.91 -17.58
C ASP A 362 -9.21 -6.90 -18.97
N GLN A 363 -9.24 -8.06 -19.62
CA GLN A 363 -9.86 -8.19 -20.94
C GLN A 363 -11.36 -7.90 -20.96
N GLN A 364 -12.03 -7.95 -19.79
CA GLN A 364 -13.44 -7.62 -19.62
C GLN A 364 -13.66 -6.11 -19.38
N GLY A 365 -12.59 -5.31 -19.28
CA GLY A 365 -12.65 -3.86 -19.07
C GLY A 365 -12.70 -3.44 -17.60
N PHE A 366 -12.43 -4.35 -16.66
CA PHE A 366 -12.44 -4.03 -15.22
C PHE A 366 -11.03 -3.81 -14.69
N LYS A 367 -10.88 -2.90 -13.71
CA LYS A 367 -9.65 -2.78 -12.92
C LYS A 367 -9.40 -4.08 -12.16
N SER A 368 -8.13 -4.50 -12.15
CA SER A 368 -7.68 -5.75 -11.56
C SER A 368 -6.28 -5.58 -10.96
N TYR A 369 -5.99 -6.35 -9.91
CA TYR A 369 -4.67 -6.38 -9.30
C TYR A 369 -3.72 -7.28 -10.09
N PRO A 370 -2.50 -6.82 -10.41
CA PRO A 370 -1.48 -7.71 -10.95
C PRO A 370 -0.98 -8.68 -9.86
N LEU A 371 -0.81 -9.94 -10.26
CA LEU A 371 -0.31 -11.03 -9.42
C LEU A 371 0.71 -11.86 -10.20
N ALA A 372 1.99 -11.68 -9.87
CA ALA A 372 3.05 -12.60 -10.31
C ALA A 372 2.84 -14.00 -9.71
N LEU A 373 2.97 -15.03 -10.54
CA LEU A 373 2.89 -16.44 -10.14
C LEU A 373 4.22 -16.93 -9.57
N VAL A 374 4.59 -16.36 -8.41
CA VAL A 374 5.75 -16.74 -7.61
C VAL A 374 5.25 -17.21 -6.26
N SER A 375 5.93 -18.22 -5.70
CA SER A 375 5.63 -18.67 -4.34
C SER A 375 5.82 -17.53 -3.33
N ARG A 376 4.76 -17.20 -2.58
CA ARG A 376 4.78 -16.16 -1.53
C ARG A 376 3.80 -16.45 -0.41
N GLY A 377 4.10 -15.92 0.78
CA GLY A 377 3.30 -16.08 1.99
C GLY A 377 3.60 -17.39 2.72
N LYS A 378 3.21 -17.48 4.00
CA LYS A 378 3.34 -18.71 4.79
C LYS A 378 2.19 -19.66 4.44
N ALA A 379 2.50 -20.79 3.81
CA ALA A 379 1.66 -21.98 3.88
C ALA A 379 1.64 -22.43 5.35
N LYS A 380 0.69 -21.89 6.13
CA LYS A 380 0.42 -22.31 7.51
C LYS A 380 -1.03 -22.75 7.65
#